data_AF-X0VME3-F1
#
_entry.id   AF-X0VME3-F1
#
_cell.length_a   1.000
_cell.length_b   1.000
_cell.length_c   1.000
_cell.angle_alpha   90.00
_cell.angle_beta   90.00
_cell.angle_gamma   90.00
#
_symmetry.space_group_name_H-M   'P 1'
#
loop_
_entity.id
_entity.type
_entity.pdbx_description
1 polymer ?
#
loop_
_entity_poly.entity_id
_entity_poly.type
_entity_poly.pdbx_seq_one_letter_code
_entity_poly.pdbx_strand_id
1 'polypeptide(L)'
;EEIKYNFYFSSREIVSGLNRDLPSYSRIILNGKITNYTETAPLSKFKKLKMLLTPDNYLIKIEKFIKAPEMNNFVKLPTDLQPKERFVYVHGGIITYFQIKYSEFARQYQIKISFLTNMPPF
;
A
#
# COMPACT_ATOMS: atom_id res chain seq x y z
N GLU A 1 -11.68 -12.47 -19.33
CA GLU A 1 -11.38 -11.05 -19.07
C GLU A 1 -9.88 -10.83 -19.19
N GLU A 2 -9.45 -9.84 -19.97
CA GLU A 2 -8.04 -9.49 -20.10
C GLU A 2 -7.52 -8.94 -18.76
N ILE A 3 -6.38 -9.46 -18.28
CA ILE A 3 -5.80 -9.00 -17.01
C ILE A 3 -5.27 -7.58 -17.21
N LYS A 4 -6.08 -6.58 -16.84
CA LYS A 4 -5.73 -5.16 -16.98
C LYS A 4 -4.64 -4.69 -16.01
N TYR A 5 -4.43 -5.41 -14.90
CA TYR A 5 -3.47 -5.06 -13.84
C TYR A 5 -2.82 -6.31 -13.27
N ASN A 6 -1.51 -6.28 -13.02
CA ASN A 6 -0.74 -7.37 -12.43
C ASN A 6 -0.17 -7.03 -11.05
N PHE A 7 -0.40 -5.81 -10.55
CA PHE A 7 -0.01 -5.39 -9.20
C PHE A 7 -1.15 -4.68 -8.48
N TYR A 8 -1.47 -5.14 -7.28
CA TYR A 8 -2.54 -4.63 -6.43
C TYR A 8 -1.96 -4.26 -5.08
N PHE A 9 -2.01 -2.98 -4.72
CA PHE A 9 -1.67 -2.52 -3.39
C PHE A 9 -2.94 -2.26 -2.59
N SER A 10 -2.91 -2.62 -1.31
CA SER A 10 -3.92 -2.15 -0.37
C SER A 10 -3.33 -1.85 1.00
N SER A 11 -3.90 -0.86 1.67
CA SER A 11 -3.57 -0.57 3.06
C SER A 11 -4.79 -0.21 3.89
N ARG A 12 -4.74 -0.56 5.17
CA ARG A 12 -5.71 -0.12 6.18
C ARG A 12 -5.07 -0.07 7.55
N GLU A 13 -5.72 0.61 8.48
CA GLU A 13 -5.35 0.63 9.88
C GLU A 13 -6.47 0.13 10.78
N ILE A 14 -6.12 -0.58 11.85
CA ILE A 14 -7.04 -0.80 12.96
C ILE A 14 -6.97 0.40 13.89
N VAL A 15 -8.07 1.14 13.96
CA VAL A 15 -8.25 2.28 14.87
C VAL A 15 -9.22 1.90 15.98
N SER A 16 -8.95 2.34 17.21
CA SER A 16 -9.76 2.01 18.40
C SER A 16 -10.89 3.00 18.69
N GLY A 17 -11.05 4.07 17.89
CA GLY A 17 -12.14 5.05 18.06
C GLY A 17 -12.24 6.05 16.90
N LEU A 18 -13.42 6.63 16.69
CA LEU A 18 -13.72 7.51 15.55
C LEU A 18 -12.86 8.77 15.50
N ASN A 19 -12.55 9.35 16.66
CA ASN A 19 -11.75 10.58 16.79
C ASN A 19 -10.30 10.38 16.30
N ARG A 20 -9.89 9.12 16.13
CA ARG A 20 -8.57 8.68 15.71
C ARG A 20 -8.54 8.26 14.25
N ASP A 21 -9.68 8.27 13.56
CA ASP A 21 -9.82 7.82 12.17
C ASP A 21 -9.48 8.94 11.16
N LEU A 22 -8.24 9.43 11.24
CA LEU A 22 -7.77 10.56 10.46
C LEU A 22 -7.70 10.24 8.95
N PRO A 23 -7.83 11.24 8.06
CA PRO A 23 -7.53 11.05 6.64
C PRO A 23 -6.06 10.63 6.45
N SER A 24 -5.82 9.68 5.54
CA SER A 24 -4.48 9.19 5.22
C SER A 24 -4.42 8.68 3.79
N TYR A 25 -3.20 8.65 3.24
CA TYR A 25 -2.89 8.03 1.97
C TYR A 25 -1.50 7.40 2.01
N SER A 26 -1.17 6.58 1.01
CA SER A 26 0.17 6.03 0.82
C SER A 26 0.76 6.47 -0.51
N ARG A 27 2.03 6.84 -0.49
CA ARG A 27 2.85 7.08 -1.68
C ARG A 27 3.62 5.81 -2.01
N ILE A 28 3.59 5.41 -3.28
CA ILE A 28 4.24 4.21 -3.79
C ILE A 28 5.48 4.62 -4.57
N ILE A 29 6.61 4.05 -4.20
CA ILE A 29 7.92 4.29 -4.80
C ILE A 29 8.45 2.95 -5.30
N LEU A 30 8.73 2.87 -6.60
CA LEU A 30 9.31 1.70 -7.24
C LEU A 30 10.71 2.05 -7.72
N ASN A 31 11.72 1.27 -7.31
CA ASN A 31 13.12 1.48 -7.70
C ASN A 31 13.61 2.92 -7.46
N GLY A 32 13.20 3.51 -6.33
CA GLY A 32 13.55 4.88 -5.94
C GLY A 32 12.74 6.00 -6.60
N LYS A 33 11.87 5.69 -7.58
CA LYS A 33 11.01 6.68 -8.24
C LYS A 33 9.59 6.65 -7.70
N ILE A 34 9.03 7.83 -7.39
CA ILE A 34 7.61 7.95 -7.05
C ILE A 34 6.78 7.56 -8.27
N THR A 35 5.94 6.54 -8.13
CA THR A 35 5.14 6.00 -9.24
C THR A 35 3.67 6.39 -9.12
N ASN A 36 3.10 6.29 -7.91
CA ASN A 36 1.68 6.53 -7.72
C ASN A 36 1.33 6.82 -6.25
N TYR A 37 0.07 7.14 -6.00
CA TYR A 37 -0.52 7.37 -4.70
C TYR A 37 -1.80 6.56 -4.57
N THR A 38 -2.14 6.15 -3.36
CA THR A 38 -3.52 5.72 -3.11
C THR A 38 -4.47 6.91 -3.05
N GLU A 39 -5.76 6.63 -3.15
CA GLU A 39 -6.78 7.57 -2.71
C GLU A 39 -6.54 8.01 -1.25
N THR A 40 -7.04 9.19 -0.92
CA THR A 40 -7.10 9.67 0.47
C THR A 40 -8.38 9.17 1.10
N ALA A 41 -8.27 8.46 2.22
CA ALA A 41 -9.43 7.97 2.97
C ALA A 41 -9.12 7.89 4.47
N PRO A 42 -10.14 7.78 5.35
CA PRO A 42 -9.92 7.54 6.77
C PRO A 42 -9.02 6.34 7.04
N LEU A 43 -8.21 6.37 8.09
CA LEU A 43 -7.27 5.31 8.51
C LEU A 43 -7.90 3.90 8.48
N SER A 44 -9.12 3.76 8.98
CA SER A 44 -9.90 2.52 9.07
C SER A 44 -10.31 1.93 7.71
N LYS A 45 -10.44 2.79 6.69
CA LYS A 45 -10.87 2.39 5.36
C LYS A 45 -9.71 1.81 4.56
N PHE A 46 -10.02 0.80 3.76
CA PHE A 46 -9.08 0.26 2.79
C PHE A 46 -8.79 1.31 1.72
N LYS A 47 -7.53 1.69 1.58
CA LYS A 47 -7.05 2.38 0.39
C LYS A 47 -6.50 1.35 -0.58
N LYS A 48 -6.91 1.41 -1.84
CA LYS A 48 -6.49 0.47 -2.87
C LYS A 48 -5.81 1.20 -4.02
N LEU A 49 -4.88 0.51 -4.67
CA LEU A 49 -4.25 0.95 -5.91
C LEU A 49 -4.05 -0.27 -6.79
N LYS A 50 -4.30 -0.11 -8.10
CA LYS A 50 -4.04 -1.13 -9.12
C LYS A 50 -3.06 -0.55 -10.13
N MET A 51 -2.06 -1.31 -10.51
CA MET A 51 -1.06 -0.92 -11.49
C MET A 51 -0.80 -2.06 -12.47
N LEU A 52 -0.51 -1.69 -13.71
CA LEU A 52 0.09 -2.59 -14.68
C LEU A 52 1.58 -2.26 -14.70
N LEU A 53 2.39 -3.18 -14.20
CA LEU A 53 3.84 -3.07 -14.16
C LEU A 53 4.44 -4.00 -15.22
N THR A 54 5.55 -3.61 -15.81
CA THR A 54 6.32 -4.52 -16.66
C THR A 54 6.88 -5.66 -15.81
N PRO A 55 7.03 -6.88 -16.34
CA PRO A 55 7.65 -7.97 -15.58
C PRO A 55 9.08 -7.62 -15.17
N ASP A 56 9.36 -7.53 -13.86
CA ASP A 56 10.67 -7.19 -13.30
C ASP A 56 10.71 -7.43 -11.78
N ASN A 57 11.91 -7.33 -11.18
CA ASN A 57 12.13 -7.21 -9.76
C ASN A 57 12.05 -5.76 -9.31
N TYR A 58 11.03 -5.40 -8.55
CA TYR A 58 10.86 -4.06 -8.02
C TYR A 58 11.29 -3.97 -6.56
N LEU A 59 12.14 -3.01 -6.24
CA LEU A 59 12.30 -2.51 -4.88
C LEU A 59 11.12 -1.59 -4.58
N ILE A 60 10.17 -2.09 -3.78
CA ILE A 60 8.97 -1.37 -3.40
C ILE A 60 9.20 -0.69 -2.06
N LYS A 61 9.04 0.64 -2.05
CA LYS A 61 8.95 1.46 -0.85
C LYS A 61 7.58 2.08 -0.77
N ILE A 62 7.03 2.10 0.44
CA ILE A 62 5.73 2.68 0.74
C ILE A 62 5.94 3.74 1.80
N GLU A 63 5.44 4.94 1.55
CA GLU A 63 5.47 6.01 2.52
C GLU A 63 4.05 6.41 2.88
N LYS A 64 3.73 6.32 4.16
CA LYS A 64 2.42 6.65 4.69
C LYS A 64 2.37 8.08 5.20
N PHE A 65 1.27 8.74 4.89
CA PHE A 65 0.95 10.09 5.30
C PHE A 65 -0.39 10.12 6.03
N ILE A 66 -0.48 10.92 7.09
CA ILE A 66 -1.69 11.15 7.87
C ILE A 66 -1.96 12.65 7.92
N LYS A 67 -3.23 13.06 7.93
CA LYS A 67 -3.58 14.47 8.12
C LYS A 67 -3.48 14.81 9.59
N ALA A 68 -2.51 15.64 9.96
CA ALA A 68 -2.34 16.08 11.34
C ALA A 68 -3.53 16.98 11.73
N PRO A 69 -4.23 16.72 12.85
CA PRO A 69 -5.38 17.52 13.27
C PRO A 69 -5.03 19.01 13.44
N GLU A 70 -3.83 19.29 13.94
CA GLU A 70 -3.38 20.64 14.32
C GLU A 70 -2.88 21.47 13.14
N MET A 71 -2.46 20.83 12.04
CA MET A 71 -1.72 21.54 10.97
C MET A 71 -2.46 21.59 9.63
N ASN A 72 -3.70 21.08 9.53
CA ASN A 72 -4.49 20.92 8.30
C ASN A 72 -3.74 20.35 7.07
N ASN A 73 -2.56 19.77 7.29
CA ASN A 73 -1.62 19.29 6.29
C ASN A 73 -1.35 17.80 6.48
N PHE A 74 -0.95 17.13 5.41
CA PHE A 74 -0.50 15.75 5.47
C PHE A 74 0.95 15.69 5.92
N VAL A 75 1.18 14.97 7.01
CA VAL A 75 2.51 14.69 7.54
C VAL A 75 2.89 13.26 7.25
N LYS A 76 4.13 13.06 6.82
CA LYS A 76 4.70 11.73 6.65
C LYS A 76 4.87 11.10 8.04
N LEU A 77 4.53 9.81 8.18
CA LEU A 77 4.82 9.11 9.43
C LEU A 77 6.33 9.08 9.72
N PRO A 78 6.72 9.10 11.01
CA PRO A 78 8.11 8.88 11.43
C PRO A 78 8.73 7.62 10.81
N THR A 79 10.03 7.64 10.58
CA THR A 79 10.76 6.59 9.85
C THR A 79 10.60 5.19 10.46
N ASP A 80 10.54 5.09 11.78
CA ASP A 80 10.31 3.87 12.55
C ASP A 80 8.91 3.29 12.34
N LEU A 81 7.94 4.12 11.95
CA LEU A 81 6.55 3.74 11.66
C LEU A 81 6.28 3.55 10.17
N GLN A 82 7.29 3.73 9.31
CA GLN A 82 7.19 3.46 7.89
C GLN A 82 7.39 1.96 7.61
N PRO A 83 6.61 1.37 6.70
CA PRO A 83 6.88 0.03 6.22
C PRO A 83 8.28 -0.09 5.62
N LYS A 84 9.03 -1.08 6.09
CA LYS A 84 10.31 -1.46 5.47
C LYS A 84 10.11 -1.80 3.99
N GLU A 85 11.10 -1.42 3.19
CA GLU A 85 11.15 -1.70 1.75
C GLU A 85 11.17 -3.22 1.49
N ARG A 86 10.66 -3.64 0.34
CA ARG A 86 10.57 -5.05 -0.07
C ARG A 86 10.92 -5.20 -1.53
N PHE A 87 11.77 -6.18 -1.85
CA PHE A 87 11.90 -6.67 -3.21
C PHE A 87 10.70 -7.55 -3.54
N VAL A 88 10.04 -7.25 -4.65
CA VAL A 88 8.86 -7.96 -5.12
C VAL A 88 9.04 -8.25 -6.59
N TYR A 89 9.03 -9.54 -6.93
CA TYR A 89 9.05 -9.97 -8.31
C TYR A 89 7.63 -9.89 -8.89
N VAL A 90 7.48 -9.13 -9.97
CA VAL A 90 6.24 -9.05 -10.74
C VAL A 90 6.46 -9.82 -12.03
N HIS A 91 5.68 -10.88 -12.23
CA HIS A 91 5.77 -11.74 -13.41
C HIS A 91 4.56 -11.52 -14.35
N GLY A 92 4.74 -11.80 -15.64
CA GLY A 92 3.62 -11.82 -16.60
C GLY A 92 2.59 -12.90 -16.24
N GLY A 93 1.30 -12.57 -16.26
CA GLY A 93 0.22 -13.54 -15.97
C GLY A 93 0.04 -13.90 -14.49
N ILE A 94 0.84 -13.35 -13.57
CA ILE A 94 0.66 -13.50 -12.12
C ILE A 94 0.18 -12.18 -11.53
N ILE A 95 -0.85 -12.23 -10.69
CA ILE A 95 -1.31 -11.05 -9.96
C ILE A 95 -0.58 -10.98 -8.62
N THR A 96 0.17 -9.90 -8.41
CA THR A 96 0.87 -9.60 -7.17
C THR A 96 0.00 -8.74 -6.25
N TYR A 97 -0.35 -9.24 -5.08
CA TYR A 97 -1.08 -8.52 -4.04
C TYR A 97 -0.13 -8.11 -2.93
N PHE A 98 0.03 -6.81 -2.74
CA PHE A 98 0.80 -6.20 -1.67
C PHE A 98 -0.15 -5.55 -0.67
N GLN A 99 -0.29 -6.13 0.51
CA GLN A 99 -1.18 -5.62 1.55
C GLN A 99 -0.38 -5.16 2.77
N ILE A 100 -0.71 -3.98 3.28
CA ILE A 100 -0.20 -3.51 4.58
C ILE A 100 -1.37 -3.30 5.54
N LYS A 101 -1.27 -3.93 6.70
CA LYS A 101 -2.18 -3.71 7.81
C LYS A 101 -1.42 -3.02 8.93
N TYR A 102 -1.83 -1.82 9.28
CA TYR A 102 -1.28 -1.09 10.43
C TYR A 102 -2.14 -1.37 11.67
N SER A 103 -1.51 -1.38 12.83
CA SER A 103 -2.16 -1.46 14.14
C SER A 103 -1.73 -0.26 14.98
N GLU A 104 -2.69 0.33 15.72
CA GLU A 104 -2.46 1.40 16.71
C GLU A 104 -1.57 2.56 16.21
N PHE A 105 -2.11 3.49 15.42
CA PHE A 105 -1.40 4.67 14.90
C PHE A 105 -0.05 4.33 14.25
N ALA A 106 -0.03 3.22 13.52
CA ALA A 106 1.14 2.67 12.84
C ALA A 106 2.34 2.31 13.74
N ARG A 107 2.17 2.22 15.07
CA ARG A 107 3.22 1.72 15.97
C ARG A 107 3.66 0.29 15.64
N GLN A 108 2.79 -0.45 14.96
CA GLN A 108 3.11 -1.73 14.37
C GLN A 108 2.46 -1.86 12.99
N TYR A 109 3.07 -2.65 12.12
CA TYR A 109 2.47 -3.01 10.84
C TYR A 109 2.83 -4.44 10.43
N GLN A 110 1.95 -5.04 9.65
CA GLN A 110 2.16 -6.32 9.00
C GLN A 110 2.10 -6.13 7.49
N ILE A 111 3.12 -6.60 6.80
CA ILE A 111 3.14 -6.70 5.34
C ILE A 111 2.78 -8.12 4.96
N LYS A 112 1.82 -8.27 4.04
CA LYS A 112 1.50 -9.54 3.41
C LYS A 112 1.65 -9.38 1.90
N ILE A 113 2.45 -10.25 1.29
CA ILE A 113 2.59 -10.34 -0.16
C ILE A 113 2.00 -11.68 -0.57
N SER A 114 1.17 -11.70 -1.59
CA SER A 114 0.54 -12.91 -2.10
C SER A 114 0.51 -12.86 -3.62
N PHE A 115 0.67 -14.02 -4.24
CA PHE A 115 0.69 -14.18 -5.68
C PHE A 115 -0.50 -15.04 -6.06
N LEU A 116 -1.41 -14.50 -6.87
CA LEU A 116 -2.52 -15.26 -7.43
C LEU A 116 -2.18 -15.61 -8.88
N THR A 117 -2.10 -16.90 -9.12
CA THR A 117 -2.06 -17.49 -10.45
C THR A 117 -3.51 -17.78 -10.85
N ASN A 118 -4.14 -16.92 -11.66
CA ASN A 118 -5.43 -17.26 -12.28
C ASN A 118 -5.22 -17.55 -13.77
N MET A 119 -5.10 -18.84 -14.11
CA MET A 119 -5.88 -19.42 -15.21
C MET A 119 -6.47 -20.76 -14.72
N PRO A 120 -7.70 -21.12 -15.11
CA PRO A 120 -8.18 -22.50 -14.97
C PRO A 120 -7.28 -23.45 -15.77
N PRO A 121 -7.20 -24.75 -15.42
CA PRO A 121 -6.70 -25.73 -16.38
C PRO A 121 -7.66 -25.70 -17.59
N PHE A 122 -7.06 -25.73 -18.77
CA PHE A 122 -7.71 -25.69 -20.09
C PHE A 122 -9.04 -26.42 -20.19
#